data_AF-A0A2P9GSK6-F1
#
_entry.id   AF-A0A2P9GSK6-F1
#
_cell.length_a   1.000
_cell.length_b   1.000
_cell.length_c   1.000
_cell.angle_alpha   90.00
_cell.angle_beta   90.00
_cell.angle_gamma   90.00
#
_symmetry.space_group_name_H-M   'P 1'
#
loop_
_entity.id
_entity.type
_entity.pdbx_description
1 polymer ?
#
loop_
_entity_poly.entity_id
_entity_poly.type
_entity_poly.pdbx_seq_one_letter_code
_entity_poly.pdbx_strand_id
1 'polypeptide(L)'
;MLNSKENEINGSPSDSLNGDAENENENERKCLWVPDEEVTNCYSCNVVFNVRVRKHHCRACGNVFCSNCSDNKIKISEYSYSEKVRVCDRCFMERSSPQTLLLQEDLGARKQINQDLKKALSEKMAIVERFKTFLIEFDNEILNNTDGTDSSTDVISLLKRGEKGLKTLNEKIKNYDSIIEEQKNELENLKMEKEQKMELNKILNLRNHEIQQKNMNIINLMKEKNELALVKEESEGIIESYKKQVEKLIIRCNQLELEKKTYNKNDLNNFSMTNTSSTSYNQGSPFNLPSNGMSVSYTIADGPNEYVEDENCCNRCQRRMCTIM
;
A
#
# COMPACT_ATOMS: atom_id res chain seq x y z
N MET A 1 -70.97 -25.47 -0.47
CA MET A 1 -71.02 -24.21 -1.23
C MET A 1 -69.59 -23.96 -1.71
N LEU A 2 -69.26 -24.38 -2.94
CA LEU A 2 -69.24 -23.54 -4.16
C LEU A 2 -68.36 -22.29 -3.92
N ASN A 3 -67.30 -21.97 -4.66
CA ASN A 3 -66.76 -22.32 -5.97
C ASN A 3 -65.30 -21.80 -5.96
N SER A 4 -64.28 -22.54 -6.38
CA SER A 4 -63.76 -22.63 -7.76
C SER A 4 -62.94 -21.43 -8.24
N LYS A 5 -61.64 -21.69 -8.53
CA LYS A 5 -60.94 -21.55 -9.84
C LYS A 5 -59.42 -21.55 -9.56
N GLU A 6 -58.67 -22.64 -9.73
CA GLU A 6 -58.19 -23.29 -10.97
C GLU A 6 -57.21 -22.45 -11.80
N ASN A 7 -55.93 -22.88 -11.83
CA ASN A 7 -55.15 -23.37 -12.99
C ASN A 7 -53.67 -22.96 -12.88
N GLU A 8 -52.69 -23.87 -12.73
CA GLU A 8 -52.18 -24.97 -13.57
C GLU A 8 -51.01 -24.56 -14.51
N ILE A 9 -49.95 -25.39 -14.44
CA ILE A 9 -48.99 -25.78 -15.49
C ILE A 9 -47.63 -25.05 -15.58
N ASN A 10 -46.61 -25.79 -15.11
CA ASN A 10 -45.33 -26.17 -15.73
C ASN A 10 -44.50 -25.17 -16.55
N GLY A 11 -43.19 -25.12 -16.25
CA GLY A 11 -42.16 -24.80 -17.23
C GLY A 11 -40.82 -24.42 -16.61
N SER A 12 -39.93 -25.38 -16.41
CA SER A 12 -38.49 -25.08 -16.54
C SER A 12 -38.19 -24.87 -18.02
N PRO A 13 -37.40 -23.84 -18.36
CA PRO A 13 -36.20 -24.13 -19.13
C PRO A 13 -35.00 -23.30 -18.69
N SER A 14 -33.85 -23.95 -18.73
CA SER A 14 -32.53 -23.36 -18.90
C SER A 14 -32.52 -22.35 -20.05
N ASP A 15 -31.87 -21.21 -19.87
CA ASP A 15 -31.05 -20.61 -20.93
C ASP A 15 -29.99 -19.68 -20.37
N SER A 16 -28.84 -19.73 -21.04
CA SER A 16 -27.57 -19.14 -20.66
C SER A 16 -27.40 -17.72 -21.23
N LEU A 17 -26.36 -17.05 -20.73
CA LEU A 17 -25.50 -16.05 -21.40
C LEU A 17 -25.71 -14.54 -21.10
N ASN A 18 -24.69 -14.02 -20.41
CA ASN A 18 -23.84 -12.87 -20.74
C ASN A 18 -24.32 -11.44 -20.45
N GLY A 19 -23.42 -10.68 -19.82
CA GLY A 19 -23.46 -9.21 -19.79
C GLY A 19 -22.55 -8.62 -18.73
N ASP A 20 -21.26 -8.50 -19.05
CA ASP A 20 -20.26 -7.74 -18.29
C ASP A 20 -20.69 -6.29 -18.06
N ALA A 21 -20.47 -5.78 -16.85
CA ALA A 21 -20.24 -4.37 -16.57
C ALA A 21 -19.56 -4.23 -15.21
N GLU A 22 -18.24 -4.32 -15.20
CA GLU A 22 -17.44 -3.57 -14.23
C GLU A 22 -17.74 -2.07 -14.43
N ASN A 23 -18.17 -1.37 -13.37
CA ASN A 23 -17.45 -0.23 -12.79
C ASN A 23 -18.37 0.67 -11.91
N GLU A 24 -17.77 1.19 -10.83
CA GLU A 24 -18.14 2.40 -10.05
C GLU A 24 -19.28 2.31 -9.00
N ASN A 25 -18.94 1.84 -7.79
CA ASN A 25 -18.97 2.71 -6.59
C ASN A 25 -18.34 2.02 -5.36
N GLU A 26 -17.00 2.03 -5.23
CA GLU A 26 -16.33 1.55 -4.02
C GLU A 26 -16.48 2.49 -2.81
N ASN A 27 -17.15 3.64 -2.97
CA ASN A 27 -17.30 4.64 -1.91
C ASN A 27 -18.69 4.66 -1.25
N GLU A 28 -19.54 3.66 -1.50
CA GLU A 28 -20.90 3.59 -0.94
C GLU A 28 -21.22 2.22 -0.31
N ARG A 29 -20.23 1.57 0.31
CA ARG A 29 -20.50 0.44 1.22
C ARG A 29 -21.10 0.97 2.53
N LYS A 30 -22.39 1.34 2.49
CA LYS A 30 -23.22 1.40 3.70
C LYS A 30 -23.01 0.09 4.45
N CYS A 31 -22.54 0.18 5.69
CA CYS A 31 -22.37 -0.97 6.56
C CYS A 31 -23.73 -1.67 6.71
N LEU A 32 -23.88 -2.84 6.09
CA LEU A 32 -25.03 -3.70 6.32
C LEU A 32 -24.90 -4.23 7.75
N TRP A 33 -25.75 -3.72 8.65
CA TRP A 33 -25.83 -4.21 10.01
C TRP A 33 -26.45 -5.61 10.00
N VAL A 34 -25.69 -6.60 10.45
CA VAL A 34 -26.14 -8.00 10.40
C VAL A 34 -27.12 -8.25 11.56
N PRO A 35 -28.34 -8.76 11.30
CA PRO A 35 -29.28 -9.16 12.35
C PRO A 35 -28.68 -10.23 13.26
N ASP A 36 -29.00 -10.17 14.55
CA ASP A 36 -28.43 -11.13 15.50
C ASP A 36 -28.92 -12.56 15.23
N GLU A 37 -30.14 -12.74 14.74
CA GLU A 37 -30.79 -14.03 14.53
C GLU A 37 -30.05 -14.90 13.50
N GLU A 38 -29.34 -14.28 12.56
CA GLU A 38 -28.65 -14.96 11.47
C GLU A 38 -27.21 -15.36 11.83
N VAL A 39 -26.69 -14.92 12.98
CA VAL A 39 -25.30 -15.16 13.37
C VAL A 39 -25.18 -16.17 14.51
N THR A 40 -24.56 -17.31 14.23
CA THR A 40 -24.28 -18.35 15.23
C THR A 40 -22.88 -18.27 15.83
N ASN A 41 -21.94 -17.62 15.13
CA ASN A 41 -20.52 -17.61 15.48
C ASN A 41 -19.92 -16.20 15.36
N CYS A 42 -18.92 -15.91 16.18
CA CYS A 42 -18.13 -14.67 16.05
C CYS A 42 -17.48 -14.60 14.66
N TYR A 43 -17.65 -13.47 13.99
CA TYR A 43 -17.14 -13.26 12.62
C TYR A 43 -15.60 -13.35 12.51
N SER A 44 -14.86 -13.14 13.61
CA SER A 44 -13.39 -13.19 13.60
C SER A 44 -12.83 -14.53 14.08
N CYS A 45 -13.20 -14.98 15.29
CA CYS A 45 -12.61 -16.17 15.90
C CYS A 45 -13.49 -17.43 15.81
N ASN A 46 -14.65 -17.34 15.16
CA ASN A 46 -15.61 -18.43 14.98
C ASN A 46 -16.15 -19.07 16.27
N VAL A 47 -15.93 -18.46 17.45
CA VAL A 47 -16.53 -18.96 18.70
C VAL A 47 -18.06 -18.94 18.61
N VAL A 48 -18.71 -20.04 18.98
CA VAL A 48 -20.17 -20.16 18.98
C VAL A 48 -20.76 -19.26 20.07
N PHE A 49 -21.74 -18.44 19.70
CA PHE A 49 -22.46 -17.61 20.65
C PHE A 49 -23.37 -18.45 21.55
N ASN A 50 -23.44 -18.08 22.82
CA ASN A 50 -24.28 -18.74 23.82
C ASN A 50 -24.60 -17.75 24.96
N VAL A 51 -25.28 -18.22 26.01
CA VAL A 51 -25.68 -17.34 27.14
C VAL A 51 -24.49 -16.64 27.82
N ARG A 52 -23.30 -17.26 27.81
CA ARG A 52 -22.06 -16.68 28.38
C ARG A 52 -21.30 -15.83 27.35
N VAL A 53 -21.25 -16.23 26.09
CA VAL A 53 -20.58 -15.47 25.01
C VAL A 53 -21.62 -14.63 24.27
N ARG A 54 -21.74 -13.36 24.67
CA ARG A 54 -22.72 -12.43 24.10
C ARG A 54 -22.25 -11.88 22.74
N LYS A 55 -23.24 -11.51 21.93
CA LYS A 55 -23.08 -10.88 20.61
C LYS A 55 -22.80 -9.39 20.76
N HIS A 56 -21.87 -8.88 19.95
CA HIS A 56 -21.52 -7.47 19.88
C HIS A 56 -21.27 -7.02 18.45
N HIS A 57 -21.98 -5.99 18.01
CA HIS A 57 -21.74 -5.43 16.68
C HIS A 57 -20.59 -4.44 16.64
N CYS A 58 -19.83 -4.50 15.55
CA CYS A 58 -18.90 -3.45 15.18
C CYS A 58 -19.68 -2.29 14.52
N ARG A 59 -19.59 -1.08 15.09
CA ARG A 59 -20.27 0.11 14.54
C ARG A 59 -19.65 0.61 13.22
N ALA A 60 -18.48 0.10 12.86
CA ALA A 60 -17.75 0.48 11.64
C ALA A 60 -17.91 -0.51 10.48
N CYS A 61 -18.33 -1.76 10.70
CA CYS A 61 -18.53 -2.73 9.62
C CYS A 61 -19.85 -3.52 9.70
N GLY A 62 -20.60 -3.41 10.80
CA GLY A 62 -21.93 -4.04 10.95
C GLY A 62 -21.93 -5.52 11.33
N ASN A 63 -20.77 -6.21 11.27
CA ASN A 63 -20.67 -7.63 11.65
C ASN A 63 -20.72 -7.86 13.17
N VAL A 64 -21.00 -9.10 13.58
CA VAL A 64 -21.17 -9.53 14.97
C VAL A 64 -19.94 -10.29 15.49
N PHE A 65 -19.48 -9.91 16.69
CA PHE A 65 -18.26 -10.38 17.33
C PHE A 65 -18.51 -10.76 18.80
N CYS A 66 -17.60 -11.54 19.38
CA CYS A 66 -17.54 -11.71 20.83
C CYS A 66 -16.85 -10.51 21.51
N SER A 67 -16.85 -10.48 22.85
CA SER A 67 -16.29 -9.36 23.63
C SER A 67 -14.81 -9.15 23.30
N ASN A 68 -14.06 -10.24 23.17
CA ASN A 68 -12.62 -10.19 22.97
C ASN A 68 -12.24 -9.66 21.59
N CYS A 69 -12.99 -10.01 20.54
CA CYS A 69 -12.73 -9.56 19.17
C CYS A 69 -13.26 -8.14 18.88
N SER A 70 -13.85 -7.47 19.87
CA SER A 70 -14.47 -6.16 19.70
C SER A 70 -14.32 -5.25 20.91
N ASP A 71 -13.28 -5.42 21.72
CA ASP A 71 -13.14 -4.67 22.99
C ASP A 71 -12.77 -3.20 22.77
N ASN A 72 -12.34 -2.86 21.57
CA ASN A 72 -11.87 -1.53 21.21
C ASN A 72 -13.01 -0.53 20.92
N LYS A 73 -12.72 0.76 21.13
CA LYS A 73 -13.65 1.87 20.82
C LYS A 73 -12.97 3.03 20.11
N ILE A 74 -13.58 3.53 19.04
CA ILE A 74 -13.07 4.67 18.24
C ILE A 74 -14.14 5.72 17.99
N LYS A 75 -13.71 6.95 17.71
CA LYS A 75 -14.60 7.99 17.18
C LYS A 75 -14.68 7.80 15.66
N ILE A 76 -15.88 7.62 15.11
CA ILE A 76 -16.07 7.47 13.67
C ILE A 76 -16.59 8.82 13.14
N SER A 77 -15.76 9.52 12.36
CA SER A 77 -16.05 10.87 11.85
C SER A 77 -17.25 10.94 10.91
N GLU A 78 -17.56 9.84 10.22
CA GLU A 78 -18.70 9.75 9.30
C GLU A 78 -20.07 9.74 10.00
N TYR A 79 -20.10 9.49 11.31
CA TYR A 79 -21.34 9.49 12.09
C TYR A 79 -21.39 10.68 13.04
N SER A 80 -22.58 11.22 13.29
CA SER A 80 -22.83 12.37 14.19
C SER A 80 -22.62 12.05 15.69
N TYR A 81 -21.93 10.97 16.02
CA TYR A 81 -21.60 10.61 17.40
C TYR A 81 -20.37 11.40 17.86
N SER A 82 -20.53 12.20 18.91
CA SER A 82 -19.39 12.87 19.57
C SER A 82 -18.53 11.88 20.37
N GLU A 83 -19.09 10.71 20.74
CA GLU A 83 -18.48 9.70 21.61
C GLU A 83 -17.83 8.53 20.86
N LYS A 84 -16.93 7.81 21.55
CA LYS A 84 -16.27 6.61 21.01
C LYS A 84 -17.22 5.41 21.01
N VAL A 85 -17.33 4.72 19.89
CA VAL A 85 -18.20 3.55 19.67
C VAL A 85 -17.40 2.26 19.52
N ARG A 86 -18.01 1.12 19.88
CA ARG A 86 -17.38 -0.21 19.82
C ARG A 86 -17.07 -0.63 18.38
N VAL A 87 -15.87 -1.15 18.15
CA VAL A 87 -15.44 -1.69 16.86
C VAL A 87 -14.69 -3.00 17.02
N CYS A 88 -14.68 -3.82 15.98
CA CYS A 88 -13.84 -5.02 15.94
C CYS A 88 -12.36 -4.65 15.77
N ASP A 89 -11.47 -5.59 16.07
CA ASP A 89 -10.02 -5.36 16.04
C ASP A 89 -9.52 -4.93 14.65
N ARG A 90 -10.09 -5.48 13.58
CA ARG A 90 -9.75 -5.06 12.20
C ARG A 90 -10.09 -3.60 11.97
N CYS A 91 -11.33 -3.20 12.26
CA CYS A 91 -11.76 -1.81 12.09
C CYS A 91 -11.05 -0.86 13.05
N PHE A 92 -10.66 -1.34 14.22
CA PHE A 92 -9.83 -0.58 15.15
C PHE A 92 -8.47 -0.27 14.53
N MET A 93 -7.78 -1.26 13.95
CA MET A 93 -6.47 -1.05 13.31
C MET A 93 -6.57 -0.16 12.06
N GLU A 94 -7.55 -0.40 11.19
CA GLU A 94 -7.71 0.35 9.94
C GLU A 94 -8.07 1.83 10.15
N ARG A 95 -8.84 2.14 11.19
CA ARG A 95 -9.41 3.48 11.42
C ARG A 95 -8.75 4.25 12.56
N SER A 96 -7.90 3.62 13.35
CA SER A 96 -7.10 4.34 14.35
C SER A 96 -5.89 4.98 13.68
N SER A 97 -5.57 6.21 14.08
CA SER A 97 -4.30 6.79 13.64
C SER A 97 -3.13 5.99 14.24
N PRO A 98 -1.99 5.86 13.53
CA PRO A 98 -0.78 5.24 14.08
C PRO A 98 -0.40 5.83 15.44
N GLN A 99 -0.59 7.14 15.61
CA GLN A 99 -0.38 7.85 16.87
C GLN A 99 -1.25 7.28 18.01
N THR A 100 -2.52 6.97 17.74
CA THR A 100 -3.46 6.46 18.76
C THR A 100 -3.09 5.05 19.21
N LEU A 101 -2.64 4.20 18.27
CA LEU A 101 -2.22 2.83 18.57
C LEU A 101 -0.98 2.81 19.47
N LEU A 102 0.05 3.59 19.12
CA LEU A 102 1.27 3.73 19.92
C LEU A 102 0.96 4.23 21.35
N LEU A 103 0.08 5.23 21.48
CA LEU A 103 -0.32 5.74 22.79
C LEU A 103 -1.02 4.67 23.64
N GLN A 104 -1.85 3.81 23.03
CA GLN A 104 -2.57 2.77 23.78
C GLN A 104 -1.62 1.69 24.29
N GLU A 105 -0.63 1.30 23.48
CA GLU A 105 0.44 0.37 23.89
C GLU A 105 1.27 0.96 25.03
N ASP A 106 1.71 2.22 24.92
CA ASP A 106 2.48 2.93 25.94
C ASP A 106 1.71 3.03 27.27
N LEU A 107 0.41 3.37 27.21
CA LEU A 107 -0.44 3.44 28.39
C LEU A 107 -0.63 2.06 29.05
N GLY A 108 -0.77 1.00 28.23
CA GLY A 108 -0.84 -0.38 28.71
C GLY A 108 0.43 -0.80 29.44
N ALA A 109 1.59 -0.60 28.82
CA ALA A 109 2.89 -0.90 29.40
C ALA A 109 3.11 -0.11 30.70
N ARG A 110 2.81 1.19 30.71
CA ARG A 110 2.93 2.03 31.90
C ARG A 110 2.04 1.57 33.04
N LYS A 111 0.81 1.16 32.75
CA LYS A 111 -0.11 0.64 33.78
C LYS A 111 0.44 -0.64 34.41
N GLN A 112 0.96 -1.56 33.59
CA GLN A 112 1.56 -2.80 34.06
C GLN A 112 2.78 -2.53 34.94
N ILE A 113 3.72 -1.69 34.49
CA ILE A 113 4.90 -1.28 35.27
C ILE A 113 4.50 -0.69 36.62
N ASN A 114 3.48 0.17 36.67
CA ASN A 114 3.01 0.74 37.92
C ASN A 114 2.39 -0.31 38.88
N GLN A 115 1.73 -1.33 38.34
CA GLN A 115 1.18 -2.42 39.15
C GLN A 115 2.31 -3.29 39.71
N ASP A 116 3.30 -3.64 38.89
CA ASP A 116 4.44 -4.45 39.31
C ASP A 116 5.32 -3.71 40.33
N LEU A 117 5.54 -2.42 40.13
CA LEU A 117 6.26 -1.57 41.08
C LEU A 117 5.53 -1.49 42.43
N LYS A 118 4.21 -1.32 42.42
CA LYS A 118 3.40 -1.32 43.65
C LYS A 118 3.48 -2.66 44.37
N LYS A 119 3.42 -3.78 43.65
CA LYS A 119 3.53 -5.12 44.22
C LYS A 119 4.90 -5.32 44.85
N ALA A 120 5.98 -5.02 44.12
CA ALA A 120 7.34 -5.12 44.62
C ALA A 120 7.54 -4.23 45.86
N LEU A 121 7.06 -2.98 45.82
CA LEU A 121 7.15 -2.06 46.97
C LEU A 121 6.42 -2.64 48.20
N SER A 122 5.21 -3.17 48.03
CA SER A 122 4.45 -3.80 49.12
C SER A 122 5.19 -4.99 49.73
N GLU A 123 5.83 -5.83 48.90
CA GLU A 123 6.63 -6.97 49.37
C GLU A 123 7.86 -6.51 50.17
N LYS A 124 8.52 -5.42 49.73
CA LYS A 124 9.65 -4.82 50.44
C LYS A 124 9.22 -4.21 51.78
N MET A 125 8.13 -3.47 51.81
CA MET A 125 7.58 -2.90 53.04
C MET A 125 7.27 -4.00 54.08
N ALA A 126 6.70 -5.13 53.64
CA ALA A 126 6.45 -6.26 54.54
C ALA A 126 7.73 -6.89 55.14
N ILE A 127 8.86 -6.85 54.41
CA ILE A 127 10.16 -7.30 54.96
C ILE A 127 10.63 -6.34 56.04
N VAL A 128 10.55 -5.02 55.80
CA VAL A 128 10.97 -3.98 56.75
C VAL A 128 10.14 -4.04 58.03
N GLU A 129 8.82 -4.20 57.93
CA GLU A 129 7.95 -4.31 59.11
C GLU A 129 8.23 -5.57 59.94
N ARG A 130 8.53 -6.71 59.30
CA ARG A 130 8.96 -7.91 60.02
C ARG A 130 10.28 -7.69 60.76
N PHE A 131 11.23 -7.00 60.14
CA PHE A 131 12.52 -6.70 60.77
C PHE A 131 12.36 -5.72 61.94
N LYS A 132 11.51 -4.70 61.79
CA LYS A 132 11.16 -3.76 62.87
C LYS A 132 10.54 -4.48 64.06
N THR A 133 9.60 -5.40 63.81
CA THR A 133 8.97 -6.21 64.86
C THR A 133 10.00 -7.06 65.61
N PHE A 134 10.91 -7.70 64.86
CA PHE A 134 12.02 -8.46 65.45
C PHE A 134 12.91 -7.60 66.36
N LEU A 135 13.24 -6.36 65.98
CA LEU A 135 14.05 -5.47 66.81
C LEU A 135 13.33 -5.09 68.12
N ILE A 136 12.03 -4.81 68.05
CA ILE A 136 11.24 -4.51 69.25
C ILE A 136 11.17 -5.71 70.20
N GLU A 137 10.97 -6.92 69.67
CA GLU A 137 11.03 -8.17 70.47
C GLU A 137 12.41 -8.33 71.13
N PHE A 138 13.48 -8.08 70.38
CA PHE A 138 14.85 -8.20 70.86
C PHE A 138 15.16 -7.21 72.00
N ASP A 139 14.78 -5.94 71.85
CA ASP A 139 15.00 -4.91 72.87
C ASP A 139 14.22 -5.21 74.17
N ASN A 140 12.97 -5.68 74.05
CA ASN A 140 12.15 -6.05 75.21
C ASN A 140 12.75 -7.25 75.98
N GLU A 141 13.29 -8.25 75.28
CA GLU A 141 13.92 -9.41 75.91
C GLU A 141 15.19 -9.03 76.68
N ILE A 142 15.98 -8.09 76.13
CA ILE A 142 17.19 -7.57 76.80
C ILE A 142 16.84 -6.78 78.06
N LEU A 143 15.79 -5.95 78.03
CA LEU A 143 15.37 -5.13 79.16
C LEU A 143 14.79 -5.96 80.33
N ASN A 144 14.06 -7.04 80.02
CA ASN A 144 13.43 -7.91 81.02
C ASN A 144 14.38 -8.94 81.66
N ASN A 145 15.59 -9.11 81.12
CA ASN A 145 16.59 -10.10 81.57
C ASN A 145 17.45 -9.66 82.77
N THR A 146 17.11 -8.56 83.44
CA THR A 146 17.91 -8.00 84.55
C THR A 146 17.70 -8.69 85.90
N ASP A 147 16.65 -9.51 86.06
CA ASP A 147 16.45 -10.33 87.25
C ASP A 147 16.91 -11.77 86.97
N GLY A 148 18.14 -12.05 87.41
CA GLY A 148 18.82 -13.31 87.14
C GLY A 148 18.08 -14.54 87.67
N THR A 149 17.71 -15.44 86.77
CA THR A 149 18.12 -16.86 86.71
C THR A 149 17.32 -17.54 85.59
N ASP A 150 17.99 -18.38 84.77
CA ASP A 150 17.48 -19.21 83.66
C ASP A 150 17.24 -18.61 82.24
N SER A 151 17.36 -17.30 82.02
CA SER A 151 16.97 -16.66 80.74
C SER A 151 18.09 -16.47 79.66
N SER A 152 19.26 -17.10 79.83
CA SER A 152 20.40 -17.00 78.87
C SER A 152 20.14 -17.72 77.53
N THR A 153 19.32 -18.77 77.55
CA THR A 153 18.99 -19.60 76.37
C THR A 153 18.13 -18.85 75.34
N ASP A 154 17.21 -17.99 75.80
CA ASP A 154 16.27 -17.28 74.92
C ASP A 154 16.96 -16.15 74.14
N VAL A 155 17.86 -15.40 74.77
CA VAL A 155 18.67 -14.36 74.09
C VAL A 155 19.59 -14.98 73.03
N ILE A 156 20.22 -16.14 73.32
CA ILE A 156 21.06 -16.86 72.34
C ILE A 156 20.22 -17.36 71.16
N SER A 157 18.97 -17.79 71.39
CA SER A 157 18.07 -18.22 70.33
C SER A 157 17.67 -17.06 69.40
N LEU A 158 17.44 -15.87 69.97
CA LEU A 158 17.13 -14.64 69.22
C LEU A 158 18.31 -14.16 68.38
N LEU A 159 19.53 -14.20 68.90
CA LEU A 159 20.75 -13.89 68.16
C LEU A 159 20.94 -14.83 66.96
N LYS A 160 20.76 -16.14 67.15
CA LYS A 160 20.81 -17.12 66.05
C LYS A 160 19.73 -16.88 65.00
N ARG A 161 18.51 -16.48 65.41
CA ARG A 161 17.42 -16.08 64.51
C ARG A 161 17.79 -14.84 63.70
N GLY A 162 18.39 -13.84 64.34
CA GLY A 162 18.90 -12.62 63.72
C GLY A 162 20.01 -12.88 62.70
N GLU A 163 21.03 -13.67 63.07
CA GLU A 163 22.13 -14.05 62.16
C GLU A 163 21.64 -14.79 60.92
N LYS A 164 20.67 -15.70 61.08
CA LYS A 164 20.04 -16.40 59.96
C LYS A 164 19.28 -15.42 59.06
N GLY A 165 18.51 -14.50 59.65
CA GLY A 165 17.80 -13.46 58.91
C GLY A 165 18.74 -12.54 58.12
N LEU A 166 19.87 -12.15 58.71
CA LEU A 166 20.87 -11.30 58.07
C LEU A 166 21.59 -12.01 56.92
N LYS A 167 21.93 -13.30 57.08
CA LYS A 167 22.50 -14.12 55.99
C LYS A 167 21.53 -14.20 54.80
N THR A 168 20.26 -14.52 55.06
CA THR A 168 19.23 -14.58 54.01
C THR A 168 19.00 -13.22 53.35
N LEU A 169 19.07 -12.11 54.10
CA LEU A 169 18.95 -10.77 53.53
C LEU A 169 20.15 -10.44 52.62
N ASN A 170 21.37 -10.78 53.05
CA ASN A 170 22.59 -10.54 52.27
C ASN A 170 22.60 -11.34 50.95
N GLU A 171 22.15 -12.60 50.98
CA GLU A 171 21.94 -13.41 49.78
C GLU A 171 20.92 -12.77 48.83
N LYS A 172 19.80 -12.27 49.37
CA LYS A 172 18.79 -11.56 48.57
C LYS A 172 19.34 -10.28 47.95
N ILE A 173 20.14 -9.50 48.67
CA ILE A 173 20.77 -8.27 48.17
C ILE A 173 21.67 -8.61 46.97
N LYS A 174 22.56 -9.60 47.13
CA LYS A 174 23.42 -10.07 46.03
C LYS A 174 22.63 -10.51 44.80
N ASN A 175 21.52 -11.21 45.02
CA ASN A 175 20.64 -11.62 43.93
C ASN A 175 19.99 -10.40 43.23
N TYR A 176 19.58 -9.37 43.98
CA TYR A 176 19.07 -8.14 43.37
C TYR A 176 20.14 -7.39 42.57
N ASP A 177 21.38 -7.34 43.06
CA ASP A 177 22.49 -6.72 42.31
C ASP A 177 22.69 -7.42 40.96
N SER A 178 22.63 -8.75 40.94
CA SER A 178 22.71 -9.54 39.71
C SER A 178 21.55 -9.23 38.75
N ILE A 179 20.31 -9.16 39.25
CA ILE A 179 19.13 -8.85 38.44
C ILE A 179 19.20 -7.43 37.88
N ILE A 180 19.65 -6.45 38.68
CA ILE A 180 19.80 -5.06 38.25
C ILE A 180 20.82 -4.98 37.11
N GLU A 181 21.93 -5.71 37.23
CA GLU A 181 22.96 -5.71 36.20
C GLU A 181 22.47 -6.37 34.90
N GLU A 182 21.73 -7.47 35.00
CA GLU A 182 21.08 -8.11 33.85
C GLU A 182 20.10 -7.15 33.14
N GLN A 183 19.23 -6.48 33.91
CA GLN A 183 18.27 -5.50 33.36
C GLN A 183 18.94 -4.30 32.70
N LYS A 184 20.09 -3.83 33.23
CA LYS A 184 20.86 -2.76 32.58
C LYS A 184 21.39 -3.21 31.22
N ASN A 185 21.93 -4.42 31.13
CA ASN A 185 22.44 -4.97 29.89
C ASN A 185 21.30 -5.15 28.86
N GLU A 186 20.15 -5.65 29.28
CA GLU A 186 18.96 -5.75 28.44
C GLU A 186 18.49 -4.38 27.94
N LEU A 187 18.44 -3.38 28.83
CA LEU A 187 18.07 -2.01 28.46
C LEU A 187 19.03 -1.42 27.43
N GLU A 188 20.33 -1.67 27.56
CA GLU A 188 21.32 -1.18 26.59
C GLU A 188 21.17 -1.85 25.22
N ASN A 189 20.90 -3.16 25.19
CA ASN A 189 20.57 -3.88 23.95
C ASN A 189 19.32 -3.31 23.28
N LEU A 190 18.27 -3.04 24.05
CA LEU A 190 17.03 -2.45 23.53
C LEU A 190 17.23 -1.03 22.98
N LYS A 191 18.12 -0.23 23.59
CA LYS A 191 18.48 1.09 23.04
C LYS A 191 19.17 0.97 21.68
N MET A 192 20.14 0.05 21.56
CA MET A 192 20.82 -0.20 20.29
C MET A 192 19.83 -0.67 19.21
N GLU A 193 18.92 -1.60 19.54
CA GLU A 193 17.89 -2.07 18.61
C GLU A 193 16.93 -0.94 18.18
N LYS A 194 16.55 -0.06 19.12
CA LYS A 194 15.72 1.11 18.81
C LYS A 194 16.41 2.06 17.84
N GLU A 195 17.71 2.29 18.01
CA GLU A 195 18.50 3.16 17.12
C GLU A 195 18.61 2.55 15.72
N GLN A 196 18.88 1.24 15.62
CA GLN A 196 18.88 0.50 14.35
C GLN A 196 17.53 0.58 13.63
N LYS A 197 16.42 0.39 14.37
CA LYS A 197 15.06 0.53 13.81
C LYS A 197 14.76 1.95 13.34
N MET A 198 15.27 2.96 14.05
CA MET A 198 15.11 4.35 13.64
C MET A 198 15.84 4.62 12.32
N GLU A 199 17.06 4.11 12.17
CA GLU A 199 17.84 4.26 10.94
C GLU A 199 17.21 3.50 9.77
N LEU A 200 16.73 2.28 10.00
CA LEU A 200 16.00 1.50 8.98
C LEU A 200 14.75 2.24 8.50
N ASN A 201 14.01 2.88 9.40
CA ASN A 201 12.84 3.68 9.03
C ASN A 201 13.20 4.90 8.16
N LYS A 202 14.35 5.55 8.40
CA LYS A 202 14.82 6.64 7.53
C LYS A 202 15.10 6.12 6.12
N ILE A 203 15.81 4.99 6.00
CA ILE A 203 16.11 4.35 4.71
C ILE A 203 14.82 3.97 3.99
N LEU A 204 13.87 3.37 4.71
CA LEU A 204 12.58 2.96 4.14
C LEU A 204 11.80 4.17 3.59
N ASN A 205 11.78 5.29 4.32
CA ASN A 205 11.13 6.52 3.87
C ASN A 205 11.77 7.08 2.59
N LEU A 206 13.11 7.07 2.50
CA LEU A 206 13.82 7.48 1.29
C LEU A 206 13.47 6.58 0.10
N ARG A 207 13.47 5.26 0.29
CA ARG A 207 13.10 4.30 -0.76
C ARG A 207 11.64 4.46 -1.20
N ASN A 208 10.74 4.71 -0.27
CA ASN A 208 9.34 4.99 -0.61
C ASN A 208 9.21 6.25 -1.46
N HIS A 209 9.99 7.30 -1.16
CA HIS A 209 10.01 8.50 -1.98
C HIS A 209 10.55 8.24 -3.40
N GLU A 210 11.64 7.48 -3.52
CA GLU A 210 12.17 7.06 -4.84
C GLU A 210 11.15 6.25 -5.65
N ILE A 211 10.44 5.33 -5.01
CA ILE A 211 9.38 4.53 -5.65
C ILE A 211 8.26 5.44 -6.14
N GLN A 212 7.83 6.41 -5.34
CA GLN A 212 6.81 7.39 -5.75
C GLN A 212 7.26 8.20 -6.97
N GLN A 213 8.50 8.66 -7.01
CA GLN A 213 9.05 9.37 -8.17
C GLN A 213 9.07 8.48 -9.42
N LYS A 214 9.50 7.23 -9.29
CA LYS A 214 9.50 6.26 -10.40
C LYS A 214 8.08 5.97 -10.90
N ASN A 215 7.11 5.82 -10.00
CA ASN A 215 5.71 5.61 -10.37
C ASN A 215 5.15 6.79 -11.15
N MET A 216 5.47 8.03 -10.73
CA MET A 216 5.08 9.23 -11.48
C MET A 216 5.72 9.26 -12.88
N ASN A 217 6.98 8.86 -13.00
CA ASN A 217 7.64 8.78 -14.30
C ASN A 217 6.99 7.73 -15.22
N ILE A 218 6.68 6.54 -14.68
CA ILE A 218 5.97 5.49 -15.44
C ILE A 218 4.63 6.00 -15.95
N ILE A 219 3.85 6.70 -15.12
CA ILE A 219 2.57 7.30 -15.53
C ILE A 219 2.77 8.27 -16.70
N ASN A 220 3.81 9.10 -16.67
CA ASN A 220 4.11 10.03 -17.75
C ASN A 220 4.51 9.30 -19.05
N LEU A 221 5.38 8.29 -18.95
CA LEU A 221 5.79 7.47 -20.10
C LEU A 221 4.61 6.71 -20.71
N MET A 222 3.65 6.26 -19.89
CA MET A 222 2.42 5.64 -20.39
C MET A 222 1.57 6.63 -21.19
N LYS A 223 1.48 7.89 -20.77
CA LYS A 223 0.77 8.93 -21.52
C LYS A 223 1.44 9.21 -22.85
N GLU A 224 2.76 9.42 -22.85
CA GLU A 224 3.53 9.66 -24.08
C GLU A 224 3.41 8.49 -25.06
N LYS A 225 3.49 7.25 -24.57
CA LYS A 225 3.26 6.04 -25.40
C LYS A 225 1.89 6.04 -26.06
N ASN A 226 0.84 6.45 -25.34
CA ASN A 226 -0.52 6.51 -25.89
C ASN A 226 -0.65 7.61 -26.94
N GLU A 227 -0.05 8.78 -26.72
CA GLU A 227 0.01 9.87 -27.71
C GLU A 227 0.72 9.42 -28.99
N LEU A 228 1.87 8.75 -28.86
CA LEU A 228 2.59 8.18 -30.01
C LEU A 228 1.76 7.13 -30.76
N ALA A 229 0.96 6.32 -30.04
CA ALA A 229 0.10 5.33 -30.68
C ALA A 229 -0.98 5.99 -31.56
N LEU A 230 -1.57 7.10 -31.11
CA LEU A 230 -2.54 7.87 -31.89
C LEU A 230 -1.90 8.47 -33.15
N VAL A 231 -0.72 9.09 -33.01
CA VAL A 231 0.01 9.65 -34.17
C VAL A 231 0.36 8.56 -35.17
N LYS A 232 0.75 7.38 -34.70
CA LYS A 232 1.03 6.23 -35.56
C LYS A 232 -0.20 5.81 -36.35
N GLU A 233 -1.35 5.66 -35.70
CA GLU A 233 -2.62 5.28 -36.36
C GLU A 233 -3.03 6.29 -37.42
N GLU A 234 -2.90 7.59 -37.14
CA GLU A 234 -3.17 8.66 -38.11
C GLU A 234 -2.23 8.55 -39.32
N SER A 235 -0.93 8.36 -39.08
CA SER A 235 0.06 8.21 -40.15
C SER A 235 -0.18 6.98 -41.03
N GLU A 236 -0.58 5.85 -40.45
CA GLU A 236 -0.92 4.63 -41.18
C GLU A 236 -2.17 4.83 -42.04
N GLY A 237 -3.18 5.54 -41.53
CA GLY A 237 -4.37 5.92 -42.28
C GLY A 237 -4.04 6.79 -43.51
N ILE A 238 -3.14 7.77 -43.35
CA ILE A 238 -2.67 8.62 -44.44
C ILE A 238 -1.94 7.78 -45.50
N ILE A 239 -1.01 6.92 -45.09
CA ILE A 239 -0.26 6.04 -45.99
C ILE A 239 -1.21 5.14 -46.78
N GLU A 240 -2.21 4.57 -46.13
CA GLU A 240 -3.19 3.69 -46.77
C GLU A 240 -4.06 4.44 -47.80
N SER A 241 -4.43 5.68 -47.50
CA SER A 241 -5.12 6.56 -48.46
C SER A 241 -4.27 6.81 -49.71
N TYR A 242 -2.98 7.13 -49.53
CA TYR A 242 -2.06 7.33 -50.66
C TYR A 242 -1.85 6.06 -51.49
N LYS A 243 -1.70 4.90 -50.85
CA LYS A 243 -1.60 3.60 -51.54
C LYS A 243 -2.81 3.37 -52.46
N LYS A 244 -4.03 3.59 -51.97
CA LYS A 244 -5.26 3.48 -52.77
C LYS A 244 -5.31 4.45 -53.94
N GLN A 245 -4.82 5.67 -53.76
CA GLN A 245 -4.74 6.65 -54.85
C GLN A 245 -3.75 6.19 -55.95
N VAL A 246 -2.58 5.71 -55.54
CA VAL A 246 -1.57 5.18 -56.46
C VAL A 246 -2.10 3.96 -57.23
N GLU A 247 -2.78 3.05 -56.54
CA GLU A 247 -3.37 1.86 -57.16
C GLU A 247 -4.43 2.23 -58.23
N LYS A 248 -5.29 3.21 -57.96
CA LYS A 248 -6.23 3.75 -58.95
C LYS A 248 -5.53 4.34 -60.18
N LEU A 249 -4.42 5.07 -59.96
CA LEU A 249 -3.63 5.63 -61.06
C LEU A 249 -2.99 4.53 -61.92
N ILE A 250 -2.43 3.49 -61.28
CA ILE A 250 -1.86 2.33 -61.98
C ILE A 250 -2.93 1.67 -62.86
N ILE A 251 -4.13 1.42 -62.31
CA ILE A 251 -5.25 0.85 -63.07
C ILE A 251 -5.60 1.73 -64.27
N ARG A 252 -5.70 3.06 -64.09
CA ARG A 252 -6.01 3.99 -65.19
C ARG A 252 -4.92 4.00 -66.26
N CYS A 253 -3.64 3.97 -65.88
CA CYS A 253 -2.53 3.86 -66.82
C CYS A 253 -2.63 2.59 -67.66
N ASN A 254 -2.86 1.44 -67.02
CA ASN A 254 -3.03 0.16 -67.72
C ASN A 254 -4.22 0.19 -68.69
N GLN A 255 -5.33 0.82 -68.31
CA GLN A 255 -6.50 0.96 -69.15
C GLN A 255 -6.23 1.86 -70.37
N LEU A 256 -5.55 2.99 -70.18
CA LEU A 256 -5.13 3.87 -71.27
C LEU A 256 -4.18 3.17 -72.25
N GLU A 257 -3.27 2.32 -71.76
CA GLU A 257 -2.40 1.52 -72.62
C GLU A 257 -3.19 0.51 -73.48
N LEU A 258 -4.22 -0.12 -72.91
CA LEU A 258 -5.11 -1.02 -73.64
C LEU A 258 -5.92 -0.27 -74.71
N GLU A 259 -6.50 0.88 -74.35
CA GLU A 259 -7.23 1.77 -75.27
C GLU A 259 -6.34 2.19 -76.46
N LYS A 260 -5.08 2.58 -76.20
CA LYS A 260 -4.09 2.91 -77.24
C LYS A 260 -3.80 1.73 -78.18
N LYS A 261 -3.68 0.51 -77.64
CA LYS A 261 -3.48 -0.72 -78.45
C LYS A 261 -4.69 -1.02 -79.34
N THR A 262 -5.92 -0.79 -78.85
CA THR A 262 -7.14 -0.95 -79.67
C THR A 262 -7.27 0.12 -80.74
N TYR A 263 -6.91 1.37 -80.45
CA TYR A 263 -6.94 2.46 -81.42
C TYR A 263 -5.97 2.20 -82.59
N ASN A 264 -4.73 1.81 -82.30
CA ASN A 264 -3.75 1.44 -83.34
C ASN A 264 -4.19 0.25 -84.20
N LYS A 265 -4.99 -0.69 -83.66
CA LYS A 265 -5.59 -1.80 -84.43
C LYS A 265 -6.70 -1.32 -85.39
N ASN A 266 -7.46 -0.30 -84.99
CA ASN A 266 -8.52 0.27 -85.83
C ASN A 266 -7.96 1.17 -86.94
N ASP A 267 -6.84 1.86 -86.71
CA ASP A 267 -6.11 2.59 -87.78
C ASP A 267 -5.49 1.63 -88.83
N LEU A 268 -5.00 0.47 -88.41
CA LEU A 268 -4.52 -0.57 -89.34
C LEU A 268 -5.64 -1.21 -90.18
N ASN A 269 -6.86 -1.28 -89.65
CA ASN A 269 -8.03 -1.79 -90.38
C ASN A 269 -8.69 -0.73 -91.29
N ASN A 270 -8.48 0.57 -91.02
CA ASN A 270 -8.95 1.66 -91.88
C ASN A 270 -7.96 2.07 -92.97
N PHE A 271 -6.73 1.53 -92.98
CA PHE A 271 -5.73 1.82 -94.03
C PHE A 271 -5.73 0.80 -95.19
N SER A 272 -6.74 -0.07 -95.28
CA SER A 272 -6.95 -0.93 -96.46
C SER A 272 -8.04 -0.36 -97.35
N MET A 273 -7.87 0.88 -97.83
CA MET A 273 -8.47 1.39 -99.07
C MET A 273 -7.85 2.77 -99.37
N THR A 274 -7.30 2.89 -100.59
CA THR A 274 -6.78 4.10 -101.28
C THR A 274 -5.28 4.43 -101.17
N ASN A 275 -4.60 4.18 -102.29
CA ASN A 275 -3.35 4.82 -102.73
C ASN A 275 -3.51 6.35 -102.80
N THR A 276 -2.45 7.12 -102.55
CA THR A 276 -1.74 7.95 -103.56
C THR A 276 -0.65 8.84 -102.91
N SER A 277 0.35 9.16 -103.73
CA SER A 277 1.60 9.90 -103.52
C SER A 277 1.47 11.30 -102.91
N SER A 278 2.52 11.78 -102.20
CA SER A 278 3.33 13.00 -102.51
C SER A 278 3.97 13.70 -101.28
N THR A 279 5.29 13.92 -101.36
CA THR A 279 6.19 14.99 -100.83
C THR A 279 5.70 16.04 -99.80
N SER A 280 6.47 16.27 -98.70
CA SER A 280 7.35 17.46 -98.47
C SER A 280 7.67 17.81 -96.99
N TYR A 281 8.93 18.20 -96.77
CA TYR A 281 9.59 19.11 -95.79
C TYR A 281 9.03 19.49 -94.39
N ASN A 282 10.03 19.53 -93.46
CA ASN A 282 10.37 20.57 -92.46
C ASN A 282 10.08 20.39 -90.94
N GLN A 283 11.21 20.22 -90.21
CA GLN A 283 11.73 20.99 -89.06
C GLN A 283 10.91 21.24 -87.78
N GLY A 284 11.45 20.74 -86.65
CA GLY A 284 11.92 21.56 -85.51
C GLY A 284 11.01 21.77 -84.29
N SER A 285 11.43 21.26 -83.13
CA SER A 285 11.62 21.97 -81.83
C SER A 285 11.36 21.07 -80.59
N PRO A 286 12.13 21.20 -79.47
CA PRO A 286 12.20 20.22 -78.39
C PRO A 286 11.31 20.60 -77.19
N PHE A 287 10.73 19.60 -76.52
CA PHE A 287 10.05 19.80 -75.23
C PHE A 287 10.92 19.34 -74.07
N ASN A 288 11.23 20.30 -73.19
CA ASN A 288 11.94 20.16 -71.92
C ASN A 288 11.16 19.29 -70.92
N LEU A 289 11.85 18.38 -70.22
CA LEU A 289 11.40 17.84 -68.94
C LEU A 289 11.82 18.79 -67.82
N PRO A 290 10.95 19.13 -66.84
CA PRO A 290 11.40 19.74 -65.61
C PRO A 290 11.91 18.66 -64.65
N SER A 291 13.21 18.70 -64.40
CA SER A 291 13.86 18.07 -63.25
C SER A 291 13.48 18.81 -61.97
N ASN A 292 12.72 18.16 -61.08
CA ASN A 292 12.71 18.51 -59.66
C ASN A 292 13.18 17.30 -58.86
N GLY A 293 14.48 17.29 -58.58
CA GLY A 293 15.08 16.40 -57.61
C GLY A 293 14.70 16.86 -56.20
N MET A 294 14.06 15.97 -55.44
CA MET A 294 13.91 16.14 -54.00
C MET A 294 14.97 15.26 -53.34
N SER A 295 16.04 15.89 -52.86
CA SER A 295 17.10 15.23 -52.09
C SER A 295 16.55 14.85 -50.72
N VAL A 296 16.49 13.54 -50.42
CA VAL A 296 16.20 13.04 -49.09
C VAL A 296 17.53 12.80 -48.39
N SER A 297 17.89 13.68 -47.45
CA SER A 297 19.01 13.48 -46.53
C SER A 297 18.52 12.76 -45.28
N TYR A 298 18.97 11.52 -45.06
CA TYR A 298 18.85 10.86 -43.76
C TYR A 298 20.03 11.26 -42.88
N THR A 299 19.76 11.81 -41.70
CA THR A 299 20.73 11.88 -40.60
C THR A 299 20.68 10.56 -39.85
N ILE A 300 21.78 9.81 -39.86
CA ILE A 300 22.00 8.67 -38.98
C ILE A 300 22.27 9.24 -37.58
N ALA A 301 21.47 8.84 -36.60
CA ALA A 301 21.76 9.12 -35.20
C ALA A 301 22.77 8.09 -34.70
N ASP A 302 23.98 8.54 -34.38
CA ASP A 302 24.97 7.72 -33.70
C ASP A 302 24.51 7.44 -32.25
N GLY A 303 24.63 6.18 -31.84
CA GLY A 303 24.34 5.74 -30.46
C GLY A 303 25.33 6.32 -29.44
N PRO A 304 24.99 6.29 -28.14
CA PRO A 304 25.80 6.93 -27.11
C PRO A 304 27.09 6.14 -26.88
N ASN A 305 28.22 6.83 -27.06
CA ASN A 305 29.54 6.38 -26.64
C ASN A 305 29.73 6.71 -25.16
N GLU A 306 30.12 5.72 -24.35
CA GLU A 306 30.60 5.92 -22.99
C GLU A 306 31.87 6.78 -23.03
N TYR A 307 31.94 7.83 -22.21
CA TYR A 307 33.02 8.17 -21.27
C TYR A 307 32.80 9.58 -20.69
N VAL A 308 33.18 9.69 -19.42
CA VAL A 308 32.93 10.74 -18.42
C VAL A 308 33.72 12.02 -18.70
N GLU A 309 33.13 13.20 -18.43
CA GLU A 309 33.78 14.31 -17.70
C GLU A 309 32.79 15.43 -17.34
N ASP A 310 32.72 15.71 -16.04
CA ASP A 310 32.03 16.84 -15.41
C ASP A 310 32.71 18.15 -15.80
N GLU A 311 31.97 19.13 -16.35
CA GLU A 311 32.16 20.55 -16.00
C GLU A 311 30.84 21.32 -16.18
N ASN A 312 30.54 22.13 -15.16
CA ASN A 312 29.50 23.14 -15.08
C ASN A 312 29.34 23.95 -16.39
N CYS A 313 28.09 24.21 -16.81
CA CYS A 313 27.49 25.55 -16.71
C CYS A 313 26.22 25.66 -17.57
N CYS A 314 25.11 25.99 -16.88
CA CYS A 314 23.85 26.46 -17.41
C CYS A 314 24.03 27.65 -18.37
N ASN A 315 23.53 27.57 -19.61
CA ASN A 315 23.33 28.75 -20.46
C ASN A 315 22.34 28.49 -21.62
N ARG A 316 21.03 28.68 -21.38
CA ARG A 316 20.09 29.33 -22.33
C ARG A 316 18.66 29.37 -21.81
N CYS A 317 18.31 30.43 -21.10
CA CYS A 317 17.02 31.08 -21.29
C CYS A 317 17.23 32.58 -21.28
N GLN A 318 17.09 33.19 -22.45
CA GLN A 318 17.26 34.62 -22.67
C GLN A 318 16.00 35.39 -22.28
N ARG A 319 16.22 36.63 -21.81
CA ARG A 319 15.28 37.76 -21.64
C ARG A 319 14.46 37.69 -20.33
N ARG A 320 14.71 38.52 -19.32
CA ARG A 320 14.88 39.99 -19.31
C ARG A 320 15.76 40.45 -18.14
N MET A 321 16.58 41.47 -18.40
CA MET A 321 17.34 42.22 -17.38
C MET A 321 16.41 42.88 -16.38
N CYS A 322 16.79 42.85 -15.10
CA CYS A 322 16.63 44.00 -14.22
C CYS A 322 17.99 44.29 -13.59
N THR A 323 18.29 45.58 -13.55
CA THR A 323 19.60 46.21 -13.51
C THR A 323 19.82 46.81 -12.12
N ILE A 324 21.01 46.57 -11.55
CA ILE A 324 21.82 47.47 -10.70
C ILE A 324 21.16 48.11 -9.47
N MET A 325 21.56 47.66 -8.27
CA MET A 325 22.53 48.37 -7.42
C MET A 325 23.14 47.43 -6.41
#